data_AF-A0A8T6FT72-F1
#
_entry.id   AF-A0A8T6FT72-F1
#
_cell.length_a   1.000
_cell.length_b   1.000
_cell.length_c   1.000
_cell.angle_alpha   90.00
_cell.angle_beta   90.00
_cell.angle_gamma   90.00
#
_symmetry.space_group_name_H-M   'P 1'
#
loop_
_entity.id
_entity.type
_entity.pdbx_description
1 polymer ?
#
loop_
_entity_poly.entity_id
_entity_poly.type
_entity_poly.pdbx_seq_one_letter_code
_entity_poly.pdbx_strand_id
1 'polypeptide(L)'
;MLQPGWNAVGWVGPDAPLSELLGAFPRLQRLASWDATTGEYHYARPGRTNGFPALTTGAGLWLYLSGDSPLRWTRPAATDGVVLRLGTGRQLVGIVADGALNPPDDAEARAWRWDPAEQGYEPYRFGDAILSGGEAVWIEAAAPFNLWQPGTAKPPFVFLGDIPDSRRQVLLTEYAKVRRFFAEDFAVATRSRPHYIGADVEAVREIYMEVYEEAPRRGFCGRTNREIDISVLRCIGPPEGTPDWDYVDALLLQIPGKGVSWRGVPTLDPRGPGWLVAGARQYALEEYRGGPSTWQQLNLENGARRISLPLSHFEVTENRDGDTNFSERALGFFAVEWLADRAGNAAVFDYFKLMRTSTDWHAAFATAFGIDVQDFYREFAEYRAAVLTALPHLTDDLAEPVLVFLGGVPDETATDIRTEFEEVRRFFADRFGVEATEFTLYIALDDQTVHRTLPVLGNVSCSVEPFQGRAVLILEQCGSSLRLDEIYRGAVVQELAPLEMLDRPGIYNSSDVAPQWLSHGLTEFTRVAYGSAMGRLNLEAYWGPRVNMSRTTEASLRDLATDSGGRARALGFLAVSWLAEYAGEPAIFEYYRVLPSSLSREAAFEQAFGLTLDDFYDRFEAYRAKLATP
;
A
#
# COMPACT_ATOMS: atom_id res chain seq x y z
N MET A 1 34.04 22.98 -20.95
CA MET A 1 35.35 23.64 -21.14
C MET A 1 35.45 24.76 -20.13
N LEU A 2 36.58 24.91 -19.44
CA LEU A 2 36.79 26.01 -18.48
C LEU A 2 37.65 27.09 -19.12
N GLN A 3 37.26 28.35 -18.99
CA GLN A 3 37.99 29.50 -19.54
C GLN A 3 38.96 30.07 -18.51
N PRO A 4 40.02 30.80 -18.94
CA PRO A 4 40.73 31.72 -18.05
C PRO A 4 39.78 32.65 -17.30
N GLY A 5 40.05 32.92 -16.02
CA GLY A 5 39.18 33.75 -15.18
C GLY A 5 38.13 32.95 -14.40
N TRP A 6 36.96 33.55 -14.18
CA TRP A 6 35.89 32.94 -13.38
C TRP A 6 35.04 31.98 -14.21
N ASN A 7 34.71 30.84 -13.59
CA ASN A 7 33.83 29.82 -14.15
C ASN A 7 32.86 29.40 -13.05
N ALA A 8 31.56 29.40 -13.35
CA ALA A 8 30.56 28.70 -12.55
C ALA A 8 30.45 27.26 -13.07
N VAL A 9 30.67 26.28 -12.20
CA VAL A 9 30.65 24.85 -12.57
C VAL A 9 29.88 24.04 -11.55
N GLY A 10 29.21 22.99 -12.01
CA GLY A 10 28.55 22.02 -11.16
C GLY A 10 29.49 20.91 -10.72
N TRP A 11 29.43 20.52 -9.45
CA TRP A 11 30.00 19.27 -8.98
C TRP A 11 29.04 18.12 -9.31
N VAL A 12 29.34 17.37 -10.37
CA VAL A 12 28.46 16.29 -10.88
C VAL A 12 28.80 14.89 -10.37
N GLY A 13 29.97 14.73 -9.77
CA GLY A 13 30.45 13.44 -9.24
C GLY A 13 29.90 13.16 -7.84
N PRO A 14 30.23 11.99 -7.26
CA PRO A 14 29.87 11.67 -5.88
C PRO A 14 30.52 12.66 -4.90
N ASP A 15 30.03 12.67 -3.67
CA ASP A 15 30.60 13.51 -2.61
C ASP A 15 32.07 13.18 -2.40
N ALA A 16 32.91 14.22 -2.29
CA ALA A 16 34.35 14.09 -2.28
C ALA A 16 35.04 15.13 -1.40
N PRO A 17 36.24 14.82 -0.85
CA PRO A 17 37.03 15.81 -0.17
C PRO A 17 37.52 16.90 -1.14
N LEU A 18 37.60 18.13 -0.64
CA LEU A 18 38.01 19.29 -1.43
C LEU A 18 39.38 19.15 -2.11
N SER A 19 40.27 18.39 -1.46
CA SER A 19 41.62 18.11 -1.93
C SER A 19 41.64 17.41 -3.29
N GLU A 20 40.59 16.64 -3.65
CA GLU A 20 40.49 16.00 -4.95
C GLU A 20 40.41 17.04 -6.07
N LEU A 21 39.57 18.07 -5.90
CA LEU A 21 39.44 19.17 -6.86
C LEU A 21 40.69 20.03 -6.92
N LEU A 22 41.24 20.39 -5.76
CA LEU A 22 42.46 21.20 -5.68
C LEU A 22 43.68 20.49 -6.28
N GLY A 23 43.77 19.16 -6.10
CA GLY A 23 44.83 18.34 -6.67
C GLY A 23 44.69 18.11 -8.18
N ALA A 24 43.46 18.06 -8.70
CA ALA A 24 43.18 17.89 -10.12
C ALA A 24 43.57 19.13 -10.96
N PHE A 25 43.71 20.31 -10.34
CA PHE A 25 43.88 21.57 -11.06
C PHE A 25 45.04 22.43 -10.56
N PRO A 26 46.26 22.24 -11.11
CA PRO A 26 47.41 23.08 -10.78
C PRO A 26 47.19 24.58 -11.09
N ARG A 27 46.29 24.91 -12.02
CA ARG A 27 45.96 26.30 -12.43
C ARG A 27 44.84 26.95 -11.60
N LEU A 28 44.19 26.21 -10.71
CA LEU A 28 43.11 26.70 -9.85
C LEU A 28 43.68 27.54 -8.71
N GLN A 29 43.40 28.84 -8.71
CA GLN A 29 43.90 29.74 -7.66
C GLN A 29 42.90 29.95 -6.52
N ARG A 30 41.61 29.96 -6.85
CA ARG A 30 40.54 30.19 -5.90
C ARG A 30 39.32 29.36 -6.28
N LEU A 31 38.72 28.79 -5.25
CA LEU A 31 37.44 28.10 -5.26
C LEU A 31 36.51 28.85 -4.31
N ALA A 32 35.25 29.00 -4.69
CA ALA A 32 34.20 29.43 -3.76
C ALA A 32 32.94 28.57 -3.93
N SER A 33 32.22 28.36 -2.84
CA SER A 33 30.87 27.78 -2.84
C SER A 33 29.96 28.72 -2.08
N TRP A 34 28.72 28.82 -2.54
CA TRP A 34 27.71 29.64 -1.88
C TRP A 34 26.99 28.81 -0.82
N ASP A 35 26.88 29.36 0.38
CA ASP A 35 26.06 28.80 1.44
C ASP A 35 24.76 29.60 1.54
N ALA A 36 23.68 28.96 1.12
CA ALA A 36 22.37 29.58 1.10
C ALA A 36 21.79 29.86 2.50
N THR A 37 22.27 29.13 3.52
CA THR A 37 21.80 29.32 4.90
C THR A 37 22.36 30.60 5.49
N THR A 38 23.64 30.87 5.24
CA THR A 38 24.34 32.06 5.76
C THR A 38 24.29 33.25 4.80
N GLY A 39 24.03 33.01 3.50
CA GLY A 39 24.11 34.03 2.46
C GLY A 39 25.56 34.47 2.19
N GLU A 40 26.54 33.60 2.46
CA GLU A 40 27.96 33.90 2.34
C GLU A 40 28.69 32.90 1.44
N TYR A 41 29.88 33.30 0.96
CA TYR A 41 30.77 32.41 0.22
C TYR A 41 31.79 31.75 1.15
N HIS A 42 31.87 30.42 1.07
CA HIS A 42 33.00 29.66 1.60
C HIS A 42 34.10 29.59 0.57
N TYR A 43 35.32 29.99 0.93
CA TYR A 43 36.45 30.08 0.01
C TYR A 43 37.52 29.02 0.30
N ALA A 44 38.10 28.47 -0.76
CA ALA A 44 39.29 27.65 -0.66
C ALA A 44 40.32 28.02 -1.73
N ARG A 45 41.58 27.69 -1.44
CA ARG A 45 42.71 27.81 -2.35
C ARG A 45 43.70 26.67 -2.09
N PRO A 46 44.63 26.37 -3.00
CA PRO A 46 45.68 25.40 -2.72
C PRO A 46 46.36 25.68 -1.37
N GLY A 47 46.35 24.69 -0.47
CA GLY A 47 46.91 24.78 0.89
C GLY A 47 46.07 25.48 1.96
N ARG A 48 44.84 25.95 1.67
CA ARG A 48 43.96 26.59 2.67
C ARG A 48 42.48 26.44 2.31
N THR A 49 41.71 25.75 3.14
CA THR A 49 40.28 25.42 2.88
C THR A 49 39.26 26.33 3.56
N ASN A 50 39.65 27.14 4.56
CA ASN A 50 38.80 28.11 5.29
C ASN A 50 37.33 27.71 5.47
N GLY A 51 37.06 26.59 6.14
CA GLY A 51 35.69 26.21 6.50
C GLY A 51 34.87 25.61 5.36
N PHE A 52 35.45 25.40 4.17
CA PHE A 52 34.79 24.69 3.08
C PHE A 52 34.66 23.18 3.42
N PRO A 53 33.45 22.65 3.65
CA PRO A 53 33.26 21.38 4.35
C PRO A 53 33.58 20.15 3.49
N ALA A 54 33.07 20.10 2.26
CA ALA A 54 33.31 19.05 1.26
C ALA A 54 32.68 19.47 -0.08
N LEU A 55 32.93 18.68 -1.13
CA LEU A 55 32.23 18.80 -2.40
C LEU A 55 31.04 17.85 -2.39
N THR A 56 29.84 18.39 -2.61
CA THR A 56 28.60 17.63 -2.59
C THR A 56 28.00 17.56 -3.99
N THR A 57 27.43 16.41 -4.34
CA THR A 57 26.76 16.17 -5.63
C THR A 57 25.70 17.24 -5.90
N GLY A 58 25.77 17.89 -7.06
CA GLY A 58 24.88 18.97 -7.48
C GLY A 58 25.18 20.35 -6.87
N ALA A 59 26.23 20.51 -6.05
CA ALA A 59 26.67 21.84 -5.61
C ALA A 59 27.26 22.63 -6.78
N GLY A 60 26.90 23.91 -6.90
CA GLY A 60 27.56 24.81 -7.82
C GLY A 60 28.77 25.50 -7.17
N LEU A 61 29.82 25.69 -7.96
CA LEU A 61 31.13 26.15 -7.53
C LEU A 61 31.62 27.29 -8.43
N TRP A 62 32.31 28.26 -7.83
CA TRP A 62 33.09 29.25 -8.55
C TRP A 62 34.55 28.84 -8.59
N LEU A 63 35.09 28.68 -9.80
CA LEU A 63 36.51 28.42 -10.05
C LEU A 63 37.15 29.64 -10.68
N TYR A 64 38.25 30.11 -10.08
CA TYR A 64 39.13 31.07 -10.72
C TYR A 64 40.40 30.38 -11.25
N LEU A 65 40.53 30.33 -12.58
CA LEU A 65 41.65 29.72 -13.26
C LEU A 65 42.63 30.78 -13.76
N SER A 66 43.91 30.61 -13.41
CA SER A 66 45.00 31.43 -13.95
C SER A 66 45.51 30.94 -15.29
N GLY A 67 46.29 31.79 -15.98
CA GLY A 67 46.81 31.55 -17.32
C GLY A 67 45.85 32.03 -18.41
N ASP A 68 46.13 31.66 -19.65
CA ASP A 68 45.64 32.35 -20.84
C ASP A 68 45.07 31.38 -21.89
N SER A 69 45.05 30.09 -21.58
CA SER A 69 44.41 29.05 -22.40
C SER A 69 43.27 28.34 -21.66
N PRO A 70 42.19 27.92 -22.37
CA PRO A 70 41.11 27.12 -21.80
C PRO A 70 41.59 25.75 -21.32
N LEU A 71 40.88 25.18 -20.36
CA LEU A 71 41.14 23.85 -19.79
C LEU A 71 39.96 22.90 -20.09
N ARG A 72 40.26 21.72 -20.62
CA ARG A 72 39.26 20.64 -20.72
C ARG A 72 39.27 19.82 -19.45
N TRP A 73 38.10 19.65 -18.87
CA TRP A 73 37.89 18.81 -17.70
C TRP A 73 36.69 17.92 -17.94
N THR A 74 36.82 16.66 -17.55
CA THR A 74 35.78 15.64 -17.69
C THR A 74 35.66 14.89 -16.38
N ARG A 75 34.43 14.57 -15.97
CA ARG A 75 34.19 13.68 -14.84
C ARG A 75 32.99 12.76 -15.03
N PRO A 76 32.97 11.62 -14.32
CA PRO A 76 31.77 10.81 -14.21
C PRO A 76 30.70 11.63 -13.49
N ALA A 77 29.54 11.76 -14.13
CA ALA A 77 28.35 12.30 -13.49
C ALA A 77 27.67 11.23 -12.63
N ALA A 78 26.81 11.65 -11.70
CA ALA A 78 26.00 10.74 -10.92
C ALA A 78 25.12 9.87 -11.84
N THR A 79 25.09 8.57 -11.54
CA THR A 79 24.30 7.60 -12.30
C THR A 79 22.81 7.73 -12.01
N ASP A 80 22.45 7.93 -10.74
CA ASP A 80 21.08 7.75 -10.25
C ASP A 80 20.25 9.03 -10.14
N GLY A 81 20.82 10.16 -10.56
CA GLY A 81 20.24 11.49 -10.42
C GLY A 81 20.42 12.04 -9.02
N VAL A 82 20.03 13.29 -8.82
CA VAL A 82 20.14 13.98 -7.53
C VAL A 82 18.91 14.81 -7.27
N VAL A 83 18.50 14.86 -6.01
CA VAL A 83 17.53 15.83 -5.51
C VAL A 83 18.27 16.89 -4.73
N LEU A 84 18.08 18.15 -5.11
CA LEU A 84 18.62 19.29 -4.38
C LEU A 84 17.50 19.98 -3.62
N ARG A 85 17.63 20.08 -2.30
CA ARG A 85 16.70 20.85 -1.47
C ARG A 85 17.09 22.32 -1.56
N LEU A 86 16.25 23.11 -2.20
CA LEU A 86 16.50 24.53 -2.35
C LEU A 86 15.68 25.33 -1.33
N GLY A 87 16.34 26.24 -0.61
CA GLY A 87 15.69 27.17 0.32
C GLY A 87 15.12 28.41 -0.38
N THR A 88 14.61 29.37 0.39
CA THR A 88 14.26 30.70 -0.12
C THR A 88 15.52 31.51 -0.43
N GLY A 89 15.47 32.30 -1.50
CA GLY A 89 16.56 33.17 -1.93
C GLY A 89 17.51 32.52 -2.92
N ARG A 90 18.73 33.07 -3.01
CA ARG A 90 19.71 32.71 -4.04
C ARG A 90 20.51 31.46 -3.68
N GLN A 91 20.69 30.58 -4.64
CA GLN A 91 21.44 29.33 -4.56
C GLN A 91 22.20 29.06 -5.86
N LEU A 92 23.42 28.56 -5.73
CA LEU A 92 24.23 28.16 -6.88
C LEU A 92 24.17 26.64 -7.05
N VAL A 93 23.55 26.20 -8.14
CA VAL A 93 23.24 24.79 -8.40
C VAL A 93 24.09 24.26 -9.54
N GLY A 94 24.68 23.09 -9.35
CA GLY A 94 25.38 22.34 -10.38
C GLY A 94 24.46 21.45 -11.19
N ILE A 95 24.67 21.39 -12.51
CA ILE A 95 23.90 20.60 -13.47
C ILE A 95 24.52 19.21 -13.61
N VAL A 96 23.82 18.16 -13.18
CA VAL A 96 24.37 16.80 -13.11
C VAL A 96 24.36 16.08 -14.45
N ALA A 97 23.34 16.30 -15.27
CA ALA A 97 23.22 15.72 -16.60
C ALA A 97 22.65 16.73 -17.59
N ASP A 98 22.88 16.48 -18.88
CA ASP A 98 22.35 17.32 -19.95
C ASP A 98 20.82 17.38 -19.89
N GLY A 99 20.26 18.58 -19.91
CA GLY A 99 18.81 18.76 -19.86
C GLY A 99 18.38 20.17 -19.49
N ALA A 100 17.07 20.41 -19.57
CA ALA A 100 16.48 21.64 -19.04
C ALA A 100 16.13 21.46 -17.56
N LEU A 101 16.29 22.53 -16.78
CA LEU A 101 15.74 22.60 -15.43
C LEU A 101 14.25 22.93 -15.50
N ASN A 102 13.46 22.23 -14.68
CA ASN A 102 12.03 22.44 -14.56
C ASN A 102 11.66 22.47 -13.07
N PRO A 103 11.85 23.59 -12.37
CA PRO A 103 11.35 23.73 -11.00
C PRO A 103 9.82 23.63 -10.99
N PRO A 104 9.20 23.31 -9.84
CA PRO A 104 7.76 23.42 -9.64
C PRO A 104 7.25 24.83 -9.96
N ASP A 105 6.04 24.93 -10.52
CA ASP A 105 5.46 26.21 -10.95
C ASP A 105 5.26 27.19 -9.77
N ASP A 106 4.97 26.67 -8.58
CA ASP A 106 4.75 27.41 -7.34
C ASP A 106 6.05 27.92 -6.67
N ALA A 107 7.22 27.50 -7.15
CA ALA A 107 8.50 27.98 -6.61
C ALA A 107 8.81 29.46 -6.95
N GLU A 108 8.10 30.03 -7.94
CA GLU A 108 8.35 31.36 -8.51
C GLU A 108 9.85 31.64 -8.80
N ALA A 109 10.55 30.61 -9.25
CA ALA A 109 12.00 30.64 -9.38
C ALA A 109 12.45 31.50 -10.57
N ARG A 110 13.62 32.14 -10.43
CA ARG A 110 14.35 32.81 -11.51
C ARG A 110 15.76 32.24 -11.59
N ALA A 111 16.31 32.18 -12.80
CA ALA A 111 17.62 31.61 -13.00
C ALA A 111 18.53 32.45 -13.89
N TRP A 112 19.83 32.33 -13.63
CA TRP A 112 20.89 32.95 -14.43
C TRP A 112 22.04 31.98 -14.65
N ARG A 113 22.49 31.88 -15.89
CA ARG A 113 23.67 31.11 -16.29
C ARG A 113 24.87 32.04 -16.39
N TRP A 114 26.04 31.55 -16.03
CA TRP A 114 27.29 32.27 -16.24
C TRP A 114 27.85 31.94 -17.62
N ASP A 115 28.12 32.97 -18.41
CA ASP A 115 28.92 32.86 -19.63
C ASP A 115 30.40 33.07 -19.29
N PRO A 116 31.23 32.01 -19.31
CA PRO A 116 32.65 32.14 -19.01
C PRO A 116 33.45 32.82 -20.12
N ALA A 117 32.94 32.94 -21.35
CA ALA A 117 33.61 33.68 -22.41
C ALA A 117 33.41 35.19 -22.24
N GLU A 118 32.17 35.61 -21.95
CA GLU A 118 31.81 37.02 -21.73
C GLU A 118 32.03 37.50 -20.29
N GLN A 119 32.36 36.58 -19.36
CA GLN A 119 32.52 36.84 -17.93
C GLN A 119 31.30 37.58 -17.34
N GLY A 120 30.10 37.13 -17.68
CA GLY A 120 28.84 37.77 -17.32
C GLY A 120 27.69 36.79 -17.10
N TYR A 121 26.61 37.26 -16.47
CA TYR A 121 25.38 36.47 -16.31
C TYR A 121 24.40 36.72 -17.44
N GLU A 122 23.81 35.64 -17.94
CA GLU A 122 22.67 35.65 -18.84
C GLU A 122 21.42 35.09 -18.14
N PRO A 123 20.22 35.67 -18.35
CA PRO A 123 18.98 35.09 -17.84
C PRO A 123 18.76 33.69 -18.43
N TYR A 124 18.44 32.71 -17.57
CA TYR A 124 18.04 31.37 -17.98
C TYR A 124 16.53 31.21 -17.84
N ARG A 125 15.87 30.76 -18.91
CA ARG A 125 14.46 30.38 -18.90
C ARG A 125 14.34 28.87 -18.72
N PHE A 126 13.64 28.46 -17.66
CA PHE A 126 13.33 27.06 -17.40
C PHE A 126 12.59 26.43 -18.59
N GLY A 127 12.86 25.15 -18.88
CA GLY A 127 12.27 24.41 -20.00
C GLY A 127 12.82 24.73 -21.41
N ASP A 128 13.32 25.95 -21.66
CA ASP A 128 13.68 26.39 -23.02
C ASP A 128 15.10 26.00 -23.45
N ALA A 129 16.08 26.12 -22.54
CA ALA A 129 17.49 25.94 -22.85
C ALA A 129 18.07 24.67 -22.20
N ILE A 130 18.74 23.85 -23.02
CA ILE A 130 19.46 22.68 -22.56
C ILE A 130 20.77 23.13 -21.91
N LEU A 131 20.91 22.82 -20.62
CA LEU A 131 22.17 22.97 -19.91
C LEU A 131 23.01 21.71 -20.10
N SER A 132 24.32 21.88 -20.14
CA SER A 132 25.25 20.76 -20.19
C SER A 132 25.60 20.28 -18.79
N GLY A 133 25.78 18.97 -18.63
CA GLY A 133 26.34 18.39 -17.42
C GLY A 133 27.69 19.04 -17.06
N GLY A 134 27.80 19.51 -15.82
CA GLY A 134 28.96 20.23 -15.30
C GLY A 134 28.83 21.76 -15.33
N GLU A 135 27.78 22.32 -15.92
CA GLU A 135 27.46 23.74 -15.78
C GLU A 135 26.92 24.06 -14.38
N ALA A 136 26.88 25.34 -14.02
CA ALA A 136 26.16 25.80 -12.84
C ALA A 136 25.27 26.99 -13.17
N VAL A 137 24.16 27.08 -12.43
CA VAL A 137 23.12 28.08 -12.59
C VAL A 137 22.80 28.68 -11.23
N TRP A 138 22.69 30.00 -11.18
CA TRP A 138 22.06 30.67 -10.04
C TRP A 138 20.57 30.50 -10.13
N ILE A 139 19.96 30.07 -9.03
CA ILE A 139 18.51 30.01 -8.86
C ILE A 139 18.14 30.91 -7.67
N GLU A 140 17.19 31.81 -7.88
CA GLU A 140 16.57 32.60 -6.82
C GLU A 140 15.11 32.15 -6.69
N ALA A 141 14.73 31.66 -5.52
CA ALA A 141 13.41 31.08 -5.26
C ALA A 141 12.64 31.90 -4.22
N ALA A 142 11.33 32.04 -4.39
CA ALA A 142 10.48 32.71 -3.40
C ALA A 142 10.11 31.76 -2.25
N ALA A 143 9.94 30.47 -2.55
CA ALA A 143 9.61 29.41 -1.62
C ALA A 143 10.66 28.28 -1.69
N PRO A 144 10.85 27.51 -0.60
CA PRO A 144 11.67 26.31 -0.65
C PRO A 144 11.04 25.25 -1.56
N PHE A 145 11.86 24.51 -2.30
CA PHE A 145 11.39 23.42 -3.16
C PHE A 145 12.51 22.39 -3.39
N ASN A 146 12.13 21.19 -3.85
CA ASN A 146 13.11 20.17 -4.24
C ASN A 146 13.30 20.20 -5.76
N LEU A 147 14.55 20.27 -6.21
CA LEU A 147 14.91 20.25 -7.62
C LEU A 147 15.44 18.87 -8.00
N TRP A 148 14.66 18.13 -8.80
CA TRP A 148 15.09 16.86 -9.38
C TRP A 148 16.00 17.09 -10.60
N GLN A 149 17.16 16.45 -10.60
CA GLN A 149 18.03 16.35 -11.77
C GLN A 149 18.25 14.88 -12.14
N PRO A 150 17.83 14.44 -13.34
CA PRO A 150 18.01 13.06 -13.76
C PRO A 150 19.50 12.72 -13.85
N GLY A 151 19.84 11.47 -13.51
CA GLY A 151 21.19 10.96 -13.65
C GLY A 151 21.51 10.56 -15.08
N THR A 152 22.73 10.07 -15.28
CA THR A 152 23.17 9.56 -16.58
C THR A 152 22.72 8.12 -16.87
N ALA A 153 22.38 7.35 -15.83
CA ALA A 153 21.88 5.99 -16.02
C ALA A 153 20.38 6.01 -16.33
N LYS A 154 20.01 5.40 -17.47
CA LYS A 154 18.63 4.95 -17.66
C LYS A 154 18.46 3.68 -16.82
N PRO A 155 17.38 3.54 -16.03
CA PRO A 155 17.08 2.26 -15.40
C PRO A 155 17.03 1.20 -16.50
N PRO A 156 17.75 0.08 -16.38
CA PRO A 156 17.68 -0.98 -17.36
C PRO A 156 16.33 -1.68 -17.23
N PHE A 157 15.32 -1.19 -17.95
CA PHE A 157 14.07 -1.91 -18.14
C PHE A 157 14.32 -3.09 -19.07
N VAL A 158 14.01 -4.29 -18.58
CA VAL A 158 14.09 -5.53 -19.33
C VAL A 158 12.67 -6.05 -19.53
N PHE A 159 12.14 -5.85 -20.73
CA PHE A 159 10.81 -6.35 -21.09
C PHE A 159 10.90 -7.80 -21.53
N LEU A 160 10.21 -8.69 -20.82
CA LEU A 160 10.20 -10.14 -21.06
C LEU A 160 8.87 -10.56 -21.70
N GLY A 161 8.94 -11.32 -22.79
CA GLY A 161 7.78 -11.72 -23.58
C GLY A 161 7.25 -10.62 -24.51
N ASP A 162 6.05 -10.85 -25.05
CA ASP A 162 5.44 -10.03 -26.11
C ASP A 162 4.73 -8.79 -25.55
N ILE A 163 5.52 -7.79 -25.14
CA ILE A 163 5.00 -6.47 -24.71
C ILE A 163 5.10 -5.48 -25.89
N PRO A 164 3.99 -4.90 -26.37
CA PRO A 164 4.01 -3.93 -27.47
C PRO A 164 4.87 -2.71 -27.16
N ASP A 165 5.60 -2.18 -28.16
CA ASP A 165 6.48 -1.02 -27.98
C ASP A 165 5.73 0.23 -27.50
N SER A 166 4.49 0.43 -27.95
CA SER A 166 3.63 1.50 -27.45
C SER A 166 3.42 1.40 -25.94
N ARG A 167 3.23 0.18 -25.41
CA ARG A 167 3.08 -0.06 -23.98
C ARG A 167 4.40 0.14 -23.24
N ARG A 168 5.53 -0.29 -23.82
CA ARG A 168 6.88 -0.05 -23.26
C ARG A 168 7.14 1.45 -23.08
N GLN A 169 6.81 2.27 -24.08
CA GLN A 169 7.00 3.72 -24.01
C GLN A 169 6.11 4.39 -22.95
N VAL A 170 4.86 3.93 -22.80
CA VAL A 170 3.98 4.39 -21.71
C VAL A 170 4.60 4.06 -20.36
N LEU A 171 5.08 2.83 -20.15
CA LEU A 171 5.70 2.42 -18.88
C LEU A 171 6.96 3.24 -18.56
N LEU A 172 7.83 3.46 -19.54
CA LEU A 172 9.02 4.31 -19.38
C LEU A 172 8.65 5.75 -19.02
N THR A 173 7.60 6.28 -19.63
CA THR A 173 7.10 7.64 -19.35
C THR A 173 6.51 7.73 -17.95
N GLU A 174 5.66 6.79 -17.56
CA GLU A 174 5.07 6.76 -16.21
C GLU A 174 6.14 6.57 -15.14
N TYR A 175 7.13 5.71 -15.36
CA TYR A 175 8.24 5.56 -14.40
C TYR A 175 9.06 6.84 -14.24
N ALA A 176 9.31 7.58 -15.33
CA ALA A 176 9.98 8.87 -15.26
C ALA A 176 9.16 9.91 -14.46
N LYS A 177 7.83 9.90 -14.62
CA LYS A 177 6.92 10.75 -13.82
C LYS A 177 6.94 10.38 -12.35
N VAL A 178 6.81 9.09 -12.02
CA VAL A 178 6.88 8.59 -10.65
C VAL A 178 8.20 9.01 -10.00
N ARG A 179 9.35 8.76 -10.65
CA ARG A 179 10.66 9.19 -10.13
C ARG A 179 10.72 10.67 -9.82
N ARG A 180 10.23 11.49 -10.75
CA ARG A 180 10.22 12.94 -10.59
C ARG A 180 9.33 13.36 -9.42
N PHE A 181 8.12 12.83 -9.35
CA PHE A 181 7.18 13.12 -8.25
C PHE A 181 7.80 12.82 -6.88
N PHE A 182 8.35 11.62 -6.68
CA PHE A 182 8.98 11.26 -5.39
C PHE A 182 10.23 12.09 -5.10
N ALA A 183 10.98 12.46 -6.14
CA ALA A 183 12.12 13.36 -6.01
C ALA A 183 11.73 14.77 -5.59
N GLU A 184 10.63 15.30 -6.13
CA GLU A 184 10.17 16.67 -5.90
C GLU A 184 9.34 16.79 -4.61
N ASP A 185 8.44 15.84 -4.34
CA ASP A 185 7.50 15.97 -3.21
C ASP A 185 8.04 15.33 -1.94
N PHE A 186 8.73 14.20 -2.07
CA PHE A 186 9.28 13.44 -0.95
C PHE A 186 10.79 13.61 -0.78
N ALA A 187 11.42 14.45 -1.60
CA ALA A 187 12.84 14.72 -1.59
C ALA A 187 13.71 13.45 -1.63
N VAL A 188 13.30 12.43 -2.39
CA VAL A 188 13.97 11.13 -2.43
C VAL A 188 14.24 10.66 -3.86
N ALA A 189 15.46 10.19 -4.12
CA ALA A 189 15.84 9.58 -5.38
C ALA A 189 16.19 8.11 -5.16
N THR A 190 15.67 7.24 -6.01
CA THR A 190 16.06 5.82 -6.05
C THR A 190 17.32 5.60 -6.87
N ARG A 191 18.12 4.62 -6.44
CA ARG A 191 19.14 4.05 -7.32
C ARG A 191 18.50 3.39 -8.53
N SER A 192 19.12 3.53 -9.69
CA SER A 192 18.71 2.84 -10.91
C SER A 192 19.03 1.36 -10.77
N ARG A 193 18.01 0.52 -10.86
CA ARG A 193 18.13 -0.95 -10.80
C ARG A 193 17.50 -1.57 -12.04
N PRO A 194 17.90 -2.79 -12.42
CA PRO A 194 17.18 -3.55 -13.42
C PRO A 194 15.73 -3.80 -12.98
N HIS A 195 14.80 -3.41 -13.85
CA HIS A 195 13.37 -3.70 -13.68
C HIS A 195 12.92 -4.64 -14.78
N TYR A 196 12.67 -5.89 -14.42
CA TYR A 196 12.16 -6.91 -15.31
C TYR A 196 10.63 -6.84 -15.35
N ILE A 197 10.07 -6.60 -16.52
CA ILE A 197 8.62 -6.51 -16.72
C ILE A 197 8.20 -7.61 -17.69
N GLY A 198 7.51 -8.63 -17.18
CA GLY A 198 6.97 -9.73 -17.98
C GLY A 198 5.59 -9.44 -18.55
N ALA A 199 5.28 -9.96 -19.74
CA ALA A 199 3.92 -9.94 -20.28
C ALA A 199 2.93 -10.72 -19.36
N ASP A 200 3.41 -11.80 -18.75
CA ASP A 200 2.68 -12.64 -17.79
C ASP A 200 3.65 -13.25 -16.76
N VAL A 201 3.14 -14.13 -15.89
CA VAL A 201 3.94 -14.81 -14.84
C VAL A 201 4.97 -15.77 -15.44
N GLU A 202 4.66 -16.41 -16.58
CA GLU A 202 5.58 -17.35 -17.20
C GLU A 202 6.78 -16.63 -17.82
N ALA A 203 6.56 -15.43 -18.39
CA ALA A 203 7.62 -14.59 -18.94
C ALA A 203 8.69 -14.18 -17.90
N VAL A 204 8.33 -14.05 -16.62
CA VAL A 204 9.27 -13.70 -15.53
C VAL A 204 9.71 -14.91 -14.69
N ARG A 205 9.20 -16.10 -14.97
CA ARG A 205 9.39 -17.28 -14.11
C ARG A 205 10.85 -17.64 -13.91
N GLU A 206 11.63 -17.64 -15.00
CA GLU A 206 13.04 -18.03 -14.98
C GLU A 206 13.86 -17.08 -14.09
N ILE A 207 13.78 -15.76 -14.35
CA ILE A 207 14.50 -14.76 -13.55
C ILE A 207 14.01 -14.74 -12.09
N TYR A 208 12.72 -14.95 -11.85
CA TYR A 208 12.18 -15.03 -10.51
C TYR A 208 12.75 -16.23 -9.74
N MET A 209 12.82 -17.41 -10.36
CA MET A 209 13.37 -18.62 -9.76
C MET A 209 14.88 -18.50 -9.53
N GLU A 210 15.62 -17.86 -10.43
CA GLU A 210 17.04 -17.57 -10.27
C GLU A 210 17.32 -16.69 -9.05
N VAL A 211 16.47 -15.68 -8.82
CA VAL A 211 16.70 -14.66 -7.78
C VAL A 211 16.17 -15.09 -6.42
N TYR A 212 15.03 -15.76 -6.38
CA TYR A 212 14.33 -16.08 -5.13
C TYR A 212 14.37 -17.57 -4.75
N GLU A 213 15.00 -18.42 -5.57
CA GLU A 213 15.11 -19.87 -5.35
C GLU A 213 13.76 -20.58 -5.16
N GLU A 214 12.68 -19.99 -5.69
CA GLU A 214 11.32 -20.52 -5.60
C GLU A 214 10.47 -20.13 -6.81
N ALA A 215 9.41 -20.88 -7.09
CA ALA A 215 8.48 -20.54 -8.16
C ALA A 215 7.56 -19.38 -7.75
N PRO A 216 7.18 -18.48 -8.70
CA PRO A 216 6.20 -17.44 -8.42
C PRO A 216 4.85 -18.08 -8.04
N ARG A 217 4.19 -17.53 -7.01
CA ARG A 217 2.87 -18.02 -6.55
C ARG A 217 1.80 -17.73 -7.60
N ARG A 218 0.68 -18.47 -7.55
CA ARG A 218 -0.51 -18.16 -8.36
C ARG A 218 -1.00 -16.75 -7.99
N GLY A 219 -1.22 -15.90 -8.99
CA GLY A 219 -1.61 -14.50 -8.78
C GLY A 219 -0.44 -13.54 -8.55
N PHE A 220 0.81 -13.97 -8.74
CA PHE A 220 1.98 -13.08 -8.68
C PHE A 220 1.79 -11.81 -9.54
N CYS A 221 2.14 -10.66 -8.97
CA CYS A 221 2.08 -9.34 -9.60
C CYS A 221 3.44 -8.65 -9.66
N GLY A 222 4.23 -8.75 -8.60
CA GLY A 222 5.58 -8.22 -8.55
C GLY A 222 6.29 -8.59 -7.26
N ARG A 223 7.62 -8.40 -7.25
CA ARG A 223 8.47 -8.52 -6.07
C ARG A 223 9.75 -7.72 -6.28
N THR A 224 10.04 -6.86 -5.33
CA THR A 224 11.26 -6.06 -5.28
C THR A 224 12.23 -6.58 -4.24
N ASN A 225 13.52 -6.52 -4.55
CA ASN A 225 14.59 -6.66 -3.59
C ASN A 225 15.62 -5.51 -3.72
N ARG A 226 16.82 -5.67 -3.15
CA ARG A 226 17.85 -4.62 -3.16
C ARG A 226 18.59 -4.45 -4.48
N GLU A 227 18.46 -5.39 -5.38
CA GLU A 227 19.23 -5.47 -6.61
C GLU A 227 18.34 -5.30 -7.83
N ILE A 228 17.14 -5.86 -7.81
CA ILE A 228 16.22 -5.87 -8.95
C ILE A 228 14.76 -5.67 -8.54
N ASP A 229 13.98 -5.25 -9.53
CA ASP A 229 12.52 -5.22 -9.51
C ASP A 229 12.00 -6.25 -10.53
N ILE A 230 11.02 -7.07 -10.16
CA ILE A 230 10.33 -7.99 -11.09
C ILE A 230 8.83 -7.74 -10.99
N SER A 231 8.18 -7.48 -12.12
CA SER A 231 6.73 -7.23 -12.19
C SER A 231 6.09 -7.86 -13.41
N VAL A 232 4.77 -8.06 -13.37
CA VAL A 232 3.97 -8.59 -14.48
C VAL A 232 3.04 -7.51 -15.02
N LEU A 233 3.00 -7.34 -16.35
CA LEU A 233 2.30 -6.27 -17.04
C LEU A 233 0.82 -6.16 -16.69
N ARG A 234 0.13 -7.29 -16.46
CA ARG A 234 -1.29 -7.28 -16.08
C ARG A 234 -1.57 -6.55 -14.77
N CYS A 235 -0.55 -6.43 -13.91
CA CYS A 235 -0.62 -5.70 -12.65
C CYS A 235 -0.04 -4.29 -12.78
N ILE A 236 0.31 -3.88 -14.01
CA ILE A 236 0.81 -2.55 -14.35
C ILE A 236 -0.12 -1.96 -15.44
N GLY A 237 -1.39 -1.61 -15.15
CA GLY A 237 -2.20 -0.77 -16.05
C GLY A 237 -3.57 -0.28 -15.54
N PRO A 238 -4.11 0.83 -16.08
CA PRO A 238 -5.27 1.50 -15.47
C PRO A 238 -6.54 0.64 -15.46
N PRO A 239 -7.39 0.72 -14.42
CA PRO A 239 -7.27 1.57 -13.22
C PRO A 239 -6.34 0.98 -12.13
N GLU A 240 -5.72 -0.18 -12.38
CA GLU A 240 -4.96 -0.99 -11.42
C GLU A 240 -3.49 -1.19 -11.85
N GLY A 241 -2.60 -0.33 -11.37
CA GLY A 241 -1.16 -0.54 -11.46
C GLY A 241 -0.44 0.45 -12.37
N THR A 242 -0.25 1.66 -11.88
CA THR A 242 0.95 2.41 -12.22
C THR A 242 2.16 1.63 -11.63
N PRO A 243 3.40 1.80 -12.14
CA PRO A 243 4.58 1.24 -11.48
C PRO A 243 4.89 1.94 -10.14
N ASP A 244 3.95 2.74 -9.62
CA ASP A 244 4.05 3.53 -8.39
C ASP A 244 4.20 2.62 -7.18
N TRP A 245 3.43 1.54 -7.09
CA TRP A 245 3.49 0.59 -5.98
C TRP A 245 4.86 -0.09 -5.86
N ASP A 246 5.39 -0.60 -6.97
CA ASP A 246 6.73 -1.20 -7.03
C ASP A 246 7.82 -0.14 -6.75
N TYR A 247 7.62 1.09 -7.21
CA TYR A 247 8.57 2.18 -6.98
C TYR A 247 8.64 2.59 -5.50
N VAL A 248 7.49 2.68 -4.84
CA VAL A 248 7.40 2.94 -3.40
C VAL A 248 8.05 1.82 -2.61
N ASP A 249 7.87 0.56 -3.01
CA ASP A 249 8.57 -0.56 -2.39
C ASP A 249 10.08 -0.47 -2.59
N ALA A 250 10.53 -0.11 -3.80
CA ALA A 250 11.95 0.09 -4.09
C ALA A 250 12.57 1.25 -3.27
N LEU A 251 11.79 2.29 -2.96
CA LEU A 251 12.19 3.37 -2.06
C LEU A 251 12.34 2.85 -0.62
N LEU A 252 11.34 2.14 -0.11
CA LEU A 252 11.35 1.58 1.24
C LEU A 252 12.44 0.49 1.40
N LEU A 253 12.77 -0.26 0.36
CA LEU A 253 13.82 -1.30 0.38
C LEU A 253 15.24 -0.75 0.25
N GLN A 254 15.42 0.56 0.06
CA GLN A 254 16.72 1.24 0.15
C GLN A 254 17.16 1.54 1.59
N ILE A 255 16.36 1.16 2.58
CA ILE A 255 16.74 1.15 4.00
C ILE A 255 17.72 -0.02 4.25
N PRO A 256 18.79 0.15 5.05
CA PRO A 256 19.78 -0.84 5.39
C PRO A 256 19.31 -1.66 6.59
N GLY A 257 20.00 -2.76 6.80
CA GLY A 257 19.53 -3.93 7.55
C GLY A 257 19.94 -5.16 6.74
N LYS A 258 20.11 -6.35 7.27
CA LYS A 258 20.28 -7.51 6.37
C LYS A 258 18.96 -7.71 5.64
N GLY A 259 19.00 -8.05 4.35
CA GLY A 259 17.78 -8.37 3.60
C GLY A 259 16.99 -9.39 4.41
N VAL A 260 15.88 -8.95 4.99
CA VAL A 260 14.97 -9.84 5.67
C VAL A 260 14.23 -10.53 4.54
N SER A 261 14.46 -11.84 4.41
CA SER A 261 13.56 -12.67 3.62
C SER A 261 12.16 -12.41 4.15
N TRP A 262 11.23 -12.10 3.25
CA TRP A 262 9.80 -11.95 3.49
C TRP A 262 9.12 -13.23 4.05
N ARG A 263 9.86 -14.08 4.78
CA ARG A 263 9.42 -15.31 5.43
C ARG A 263 10.09 -15.48 6.79
N GLY A 264 9.26 -15.58 7.82
CA GLY A 264 9.42 -16.62 8.84
C GLY A 264 10.21 -16.34 10.11
N VAL A 265 10.63 -15.11 10.43
CA VAL A 265 11.16 -14.80 11.77
C VAL A 265 10.53 -13.52 12.30
N PRO A 266 9.89 -13.52 13.49
CA PRO A 266 9.53 -12.30 14.20
C PRO A 266 10.83 -11.67 14.72
N THR A 267 11.52 -10.96 13.85
CA THR A 267 12.55 -10.01 14.26
C THR A 267 11.93 -8.64 14.15
N LEU A 268 11.96 -7.88 15.25
CA LEU A 268 11.87 -6.41 15.23
C LEU A 268 12.51 -5.92 13.95
N ASP A 269 11.70 -5.44 13.02
CA ASP A 269 12.19 -4.95 11.75
C ASP A 269 13.14 -3.80 12.05
N PRO A 270 14.43 -3.85 11.66
CA PRO A 270 15.34 -2.73 11.86
C PRO A 270 14.87 -1.46 11.11
N ARG A 271 13.79 -1.52 10.32
CA ARG A 271 13.17 -0.40 9.59
C ARG A 271 12.18 0.43 10.44
N GLY A 272 11.88 0.00 11.66
CA GLY A 272 10.92 0.65 12.57
C GLY A 272 9.52 0.04 12.51
N PRO A 273 8.50 0.75 13.00
CA PRO A 273 7.21 0.13 13.27
C PRO A 273 6.45 -0.19 11.99
N GLY A 274 5.75 -1.33 11.98
CA GLY A 274 5.01 -1.86 10.83
C GLY A 274 4.02 -0.85 10.24
N TRP A 275 3.27 -0.17 11.10
CA TRP A 275 2.32 0.87 10.70
C TRP A 275 2.97 2.03 9.92
N LEU A 276 4.21 2.41 10.24
CA LEU A 276 4.88 3.54 9.57
C LEU A 276 5.32 3.16 8.17
N VAL A 277 5.80 1.93 7.98
CA VAL A 277 6.16 1.40 6.66
C VAL A 277 4.90 1.25 5.79
N ALA A 278 3.85 0.61 6.33
CA ALA A 278 2.58 0.40 5.67
C ALA A 278 1.90 1.73 5.30
N GLY A 279 1.85 2.64 6.27
CA GLY A 279 1.27 3.97 6.16
C GLY A 279 2.01 4.84 5.16
N ALA A 280 3.35 4.89 5.21
CA ALA A 280 4.15 5.69 4.28
C ALA A 280 4.00 5.19 2.85
N ARG A 281 3.91 3.86 2.67
CA ARG A 281 3.64 3.27 1.35
C ARG A 281 2.30 3.73 0.80
N GLN A 282 1.24 3.56 1.60
CA GLN A 282 -0.12 3.91 1.22
C GLN A 282 -0.25 5.43 0.99
N TYR A 283 0.29 6.25 1.89
CA TYR A 283 0.24 7.71 1.80
C TYR A 283 0.91 8.23 0.54
N ALA A 284 2.16 7.84 0.29
CA ALA A 284 2.90 8.36 -0.85
C ALA A 284 2.33 7.90 -2.21
N LEU A 285 1.68 6.73 -2.23
CA LEU A 285 0.94 6.26 -3.39
C LEU A 285 -0.28 7.15 -3.70
N GLU A 286 -1.07 7.46 -2.67
CA GLU A 286 -2.26 8.29 -2.86
C GLU A 286 -1.87 9.73 -3.21
N GLU A 287 -0.82 10.29 -2.60
CA GLU A 287 -0.28 11.60 -2.98
C GLU A 287 0.12 11.63 -4.47
N TYR A 288 0.81 10.60 -4.97
CA TYR A 288 1.17 10.49 -6.40
C TYR A 288 -0.06 10.50 -7.32
N ARG A 289 -1.17 9.95 -6.84
CA ARG A 289 -2.45 9.87 -7.57
C ARG A 289 -3.27 11.17 -7.48
N GLY A 290 -2.77 12.19 -6.77
CA GLY A 290 -3.48 13.43 -6.51
C GLY A 290 -4.45 13.32 -5.32
N GLY A 291 -4.12 12.47 -4.36
CA GLY A 291 -4.94 12.11 -3.22
C GLY A 291 -5.73 10.81 -3.44
N PRO A 292 -6.28 10.24 -2.36
CA PRO A 292 -7.07 9.03 -2.44
C PRO A 292 -8.34 9.29 -3.25
N SER A 293 -8.67 8.35 -4.14
CA SER A 293 -10.01 8.31 -4.73
C SER A 293 -11.06 8.28 -3.61
N THR A 294 -12.27 8.76 -3.86
CA THR A 294 -13.31 8.76 -2.82
C THR A 294 -13.51 7.35 -2.22
N TRP A 295 -13.40 6.29 -3.04
CA TRP A 295 -13.56 4.89 -2.60
C TRP A 295 -12.42 4.48 -1.67
N GLN A 296 -11.19 4.80 -2.07
CA GLN A 296 -10.02 4.50 -1.28
C GLN A 296 -10.03 5.26 0.04
N GLN A 297 -10.41 6.55 0.02
CA GLN A 297 -10.55 7.38 1.22
C GLN A 297 -11.54 6.74 2.19
N LEU A 298 -12.76 6.41 1.73
CA LEU A 298 -13.75 5.79 2.61
C LEU A 298 -13.29 4.43 3.14
N ASN A 299 -12.59 3.63 2.35
CA ASN A 299 -12.06 2.36 2.82
C ASN A 299 -11.02 2.55 3.92
N LEU A 300 -10.08 3.47 3.73
CA LEU A 300 -9.07 3.78 4.73
C LEU A 300 -9.74 4.32 5.99
N GLU A 301 -10.68 5.26 5.88
CA GLU A 301 -11.42 5.81 7.02
C GLU A 301 -12.19 4.74 7.78
N ASN A 302 -12.95 3.88 7.08
CA ASN A 302 -13.71 2.81 7.72
C ASN A 302 -12.80 1.80 8.42
N GLY A 303 -11.70 1.42 7.75
CA GLY A 303 -10.67 0.56 8.34
C GLY A 303 -10.13 1.18 9.63
N ALA A 304 -9.69 2.44 9.54
CA ALA A 304 -9.13 3.17 10.68
C ALA A 304 -10.14 3.41 11.81
N ARG A 305 -11.44 3.54 11.52
CA ARG A 305 -12.50 3.69 12.54
C ARG A 305 -12.79 2.38 13.29
N ARG A 306 -12.64 1.22 12.65
CA ARG A 306 -12.97 -0.11 13.22
C ARG A 306 -11.90 -0.71 14.11
N ILE A 307 -10.64 -0.29 13.94
CA ILE A 307 -9.51 -0.87 14.66
C ILE A 307 -9.57 -0.44 16.13
N SER A 308 -9.96 -1.32 17.04
CA SER A 308 -10.05 -0.96 18.48
C SER A 308 -8.68 -0.75 19.13
N LEU A 309 -7.62 -1.29 18.51
CA LEU A 309 -6.26 -1.26 19.01
C LEU A 309 -5.60 0.13 18.84
N PRO A 310 -4.74 0.54 19.78
CA PRO A 310 -3.94 1.76 19.62
C PRO A 310 -2.87 1.56 18.53
N LEU A 311 -2.41 2.64 17.90
CA LEU A 311 -1.39 2.58 16.84
C LEU A 311 -0.10 1.90 17.31
N SER A 312 0.28 2.06 18.58
CA SER A 312 1.45 1.43 19.19
C SER A 312 1.37 -0.11 19.22
N HIS A 313 0.19 -0.70 19.05
CA HIS A 313 0.05 -2.15 18.89
C HIS A 313 0.72 -2.64 17.61
N PHE A 314 0.74 -1.81 16.56
CA PHE A 314 1.30 -2.15 15.24
C PHE A 314 2.79 -1.79 15.11
N GLU A 315 3.52 -1.67 16.23
CA GLU A 315 4.97 -1.52 16.20
C GLU A 315 5.69 -2.78 15.73
N VAL A 316 5.15 -3.95 16.08
CA VAL A 316 5.70 -5.24 15.67
C VAL A 316 4.82 -5.81 14.56
N THR A 317 5.38 -5.93 13.36
CA THR A 317 4.74 -6.66 12.26
C THR A 317 4.76 -8.15 12.58
N GLU A 318 3.62 -8.72 12.97
CA GLU A 318 3.49 -10.18 13.11
C GLU A 318 3.38 -10.89 11.75
N ASN A 319 3.17 -10.14 10.65
CA ASN A 319 2.80 -10.75 9.38
C ASN A 319 3.99 -11.45 8.69
N ARG A 320 3.93 -12.78 8.65
CA ARG A 320 5.00 -13.68 8.18
C ARG A 320 5.30 -13.61 6.68
N ASP A 321 4.37 -13.14 5.87
CA ASP A 321 4.51 -12.99 4.41
C ASP A 321 4.87 -11.55 3.99
N GLY A 322 4.90 -10.62 4.95
CA GLY A 322 5.15 -9.19 4.81
C GLY A 322 4.33 -8.43 3.76
N ASP A 323 3.14 -8.93 3.43
CA ASP A 323 2.05 -8.01 3.15
C ASP A 323 1.69 -7.30 4.46
N THR A 324 1.79 -5.97 4.50
CA THR A 324 1.29 -5.17 5.63
C THR A 324 -0.22 -5.34 5.70
N ASN A 325 -0.76 -5.75 6.85
CA ASN A 325 -2.18 -5.99 7.02
C ASN A 325 -2.96 -4.70 6.68
N PHE A 326 -4.18 -4.84 6.16
CA PHE A 326 -5.06 -3.71 5.88
C PHE A 326 -5.19 -2.77 7.10
N SER A 327 -5.24 -3.30 8.32
CA SER A 327 -5.30 -2.47 9.54
C SER A 327 -4.09 -1.56 9.72
N GLU A 328 -2.88 -2.09 9.51
CA GLU A 328 -1.62 -1.30 9.56
C GLU A 328 -1.61 -0.22 8.48
N ARG A 329 -2.10 -0.54 7.27
CA ARG A 329 -2.18 0.42 6.17
C ARG A 329 -3.21 1.51 6.42
N ALA A 330 -4.41 1.15 6.89
CA ALA A 330 -5.50 2.10 7.10
C ALA A 330 -5.17 3.09 8.23
N LEU A 331 -4.75 2.58 9.39
CA LEU A 331 -4.39 3.44 10.52
C LEU A 331 -3.05 4.15 10.27
N GLY A 332 -2.09 3.45 9.66
CA GLY A 332 -0.81 4.01 9.28
C GLY A 332 -0.92 5.13 8.24
N PHE A 333 -1.86 5.06 7.31
CA PHE A 333 -2.10 6.11 6.32
C PHE A 333 -2.40 7.45 7.01
N PHE A 334 -3.40 7.48 7.89
CA PHE A 334 -3.75 8.71 8.63
C PHE A 334 -2.67 9.16 9.61
N ALA A 335 -1.94 8.20 10.19
CA ALA A 335 -0.78 8.50 11.02
C ALA A 335 0.32 9.22 10.24
N VAL A 336 0.62 8.75 9.03
CA VAL A 336 1.63 9.37 8.16
C VAL A 336 1.15 10.67 7.55
N GLU A 337 -0.12 10.77 7.16
CA GLU A 337 -0.75 12.03 6.72
C GLU A 337 -0.60 13.09 7.80
N TRP A 338 -0.94 12.78 9.06
CA TRP A 338 -0.76 13.70 10.19
C TRP A 338 0.71 14.11 10.39
N LEU A 339 1.65 13.16 10.26
CA LEU A 339 3.08 13.45 10.36
C LEU A 339 3.58 14.31 9.20
N ALA A 340 3.05 14.10 7.99
CA ALA A 340 3.38 14.86 6.79
C ALA A 340 2.82 16.30 6.88
N ASP A 341 1.61 16.49 7.39
CA ASP A 341 1.05 17.83 7.67
C ASP A 341 1.90 18.61 8.67
N ARG A 342 2.51 17.91 9.64
CA ARG A 342 3.35 18.51 10.67
C ARG A 342 4.76 18.84 10.18
N ALA A 343 5.42 17.90 9.50
CA ALA A 343 6.86 17.95 9.21
C ALA A 343 7.18 18.06 7.71
N GLY A 344 6.17 18.03 6.85
CA GLY A 344 6.27 18.00 5.39
C GLY A 344 6.48 16.59 4.82
N ASN A 345 6.06 16.38 3.57
CA ASN A 345 6.16 15.10 2.86
C ASN A 345 7.59 14.52 2.87
N ALA A 346 8.60 15.37 2.74
CA ALA A 346 10.00 14.96 2.78
C ALA A 346 10.42 14.27 4.09
N ALA A 347 9.78 14.60 5.23
CA ALA A 347 10.09 14.01 6.54
C ALA A 347 9.80 12.50 6.56
N VAL A 348 8.76 12.06 5.85
CA VAL A 348 8.36 10.65 5.75
C VAL A 348 9.53 9.78 5.27
N PHE A 349 10.26 10.21 4.24
CA PHE A 349 11.42 9.47 3.73
C PHE A 349 12.74 9.87 4.39
N ASP A 350 12.83 11.02 5.07
CA ASP A 350 14.00 11.35 5.88
C ASP A 350 14.17 10.43 7.07
N TYR A 351 13.07 10.02 7.70
CA TYR A 351 13.05 8.95 8.69
C TYR A 351 13.77 7.68 8.15
N PHE A 352 13.36 7.20 6.97
CA PHE A 352 13.94 6.02 6.35
C PHE A 352 15.40 6.20 5.93
N LYS A 353 15.81 7.42 5.56
CA LYS A 353 17.23 7.76 5.31
C LYS A 353 18.06 7.72 6.59
N LEU A 354 17.54 8.21 7.72
CA LEU A 354 18.23 8.18 9.01
C LEU A 354 18.41 6.75 9.53
N MET A 355 17.41 5.90 9.30
CA MET A 355 17.51 4.46 9.55
C MET A 355 18.61 3.78 8.72
N ARG A 356 19.26 4.49 7.77
CA ARG A 356 20.43 3.98 7.08
C ARG A 356 21.70 3.87 7.89
N THR A 357 21.81 4.70 8.90
CA THR A 357 23.01 4.81 9.73
C THR A 357 22.69 4.62 11.21
N SER A 358 21.42 4.59 11.59
CA SER A 358 20.93 4.36 12.94
C SER A 358 20.26 2.99 13.08
N THR A 359 20.40 2.37 14.25
CA THR A 359 19.56 1.24 14.68
C THR A 359 18.48 1.67 15.69
N ASP A 360 18.52 2.93 16.13
CA ASP A 360 17.53 3.52 17.02
C ASP A 360 16.50 4.28 16.17
N TRP A 361 15.35 3.63 15.98
CA TRP A 361 14.27 4.20 15.20
C TRP A 361 13.50 5.30 15.92
N HIS A 362 13.48 5.30 17.26
CA HIS A 362 12.84 6.37 18.03
C HIS A 362 13.60 7.68 17.83
N ALA A 363 14.94 7.63 17.89
CA ALA A 363 15.78 8.79 17.62
C ALA A 363 15.65 9.28 16.15
N ALA A 364 15.57 8.36 15.19
CA ALA A 364 15.34 8.71 13.79
C ALA A 364 13.96 9.35 13.58
N PHE A 365 12.93 8.81 14.24
CA PHE A 365 11.56 9.35 14.21
C PHE A 365 11.52 10.77 14.77
N ALA A 366 12.07 10.97 15.96
CA ALA A 366 12.14 12.29 16.60
C ALA A 366 12.92 13.31 15.75
N THR A 367 13.99 12.87 15.10
CA THR A 367 14.79 13.73 14.21
C THR A 367 14.02 14.10 12.94
N ALA A 368 13.32 13.16 12.32
CA ALA A 368 12.59 13.38 11.07
C ALA A 368 11.33 14.21 11.27
N PHE A 369 10.53 13.90 12.30
CA PHE A 369 9.20 14.47 12.49
C PHE A 369 9.15 15.57 13.57
N GLY A 370 10.24 15.78 14.31
CA GLY A 370 10.32 16.80 15.36
C GLY A 370 9.40 16.54 16.55
N ILE A 371 9.07 15.27 16.81
CA ILE A 371 8.21 14.83 17.92
C ILE A 371 8.66 13.45 18.42
N ASP A 372 8.68 13.23 19.73
CA ASP A 372 8.95 11.90 20.30
C ASP A 372 7.78 10.95 20.00
N VAL A 373 8.06 9.67 19.76
CA VAL A 373 7.02 8.73 19.34
C VAL A 373 5.92 8.53 20.40
N GLN A 374 6.25 8.64 21.69
CA GLN A 374 5.24 8.49 22.77
C GLN A 374 4.30 9.69 22.81
N ASP A 375 4.83 10.89 22.57
CA ASP A 375 4.02 12.10 22.42
C ASP A 375 3.16 12.03 21.16
N PHE A 376 3.74 11.54 20.06
CA PHE A 376 3.00 11.28 18.82
C PHE A 376 1.84 10.32 19.02
N TYR A 377 2.03 9.16 19.68
CA TYR A 377 0.93 8.21 19.88
C TYR A 377 -0.23 8.81 20.68
N ARG A 378 0.07 9.62 21.68
CA ARG A 378 -0.94 10.33 22.46
C ARG A 378 -1.69 11.35 21.61
N GLU A 379 -0.96 12.23 20.91
CA GLU A 379 -1.56 13.26 20.05
C GLU A 379 -2.35 12.66 18.88
N PHE A 380 -1.85 11.58 18.28
CA PHE A 380 -2.53 10.89 17.19
C PHE A 380 -3.81 10.19 17.66
N ALA A 381 -3.85 9.64 18.88
CA ALA A 381 -5.08 9.08 19.44
C ALA A 381 -6.17 10.16 19.61
N GLU A 382 -5.80 11.37 20.02
CA GLU A 382 -6.71 12.52 20.10
C GLU A 382 -7.17 12.99 18.71
N TYR A 383 -6.24 13.12 17.76
CA TYR A 383 -6.54 13.44 16.36
C TYR A 383 -7.52 12.43 15.76
N ARG A 384 -7.24 11.14 15.94
CA ARG A 384 -8.08 10.04 15.47
C ARG A 384 -9.50 10.16 16.02
N ALA A 385 -9.66 10.40 17.32
CA ALA A 385 -10.97 10.56 17.93
C ALA A 385 -11.75 11.78 17.37
N ALA A 386 -11.03 12.84 16.99
CA ALA A 386 -11.64 14.06 16.45
C ALA A 386 -12.00 13.97 14.95
N VAL A 387 -11.09 13.46 14.12
CA VAL A 387 -11.20 13.49 12.65
C VAL A 387 -11.81 12.21 12.10
N LEU A 388 -11.44 11.06 12.65
CA LEU A 388 -12.02 9.78 12.32
C LEU A 388 -13.12 9.46 13.31
N THR A 389 -14.10 10.37 13.43
CA THR A 389 -15.28 10.17 14.27
C THR A 389 -15.86 8.81 13.91
N ALA A 390 -16.09 7.95 14.91
CA ALA A 390 -16.64 6.64 14.63
C ALA A 390 -17.93 6.81 13.80
N LEU A 391 -18.22 5.87 12.90
CA LEU A 391 -19.45 5.95 12.11
C LEU A 391 -20.65 6.11 13.06
N PRO A 392 -21.76 6.72 12.65
CA PRO A 392 -22.92 6.92 13.55
C PRO A 392 -23.35 5.63 14.25
N HIS A 393 -23.36 4.47 13.60
CA HIS A 393 -23.63 3.18 14.27
C HIS A 393 -22.52 2.67 15.23
N LEU A 394 -21.40 3.40 15.37
CA LEU A 394 -20.31 3.19 16.34
C LEU A 394 -20.26 4.31 17.41
N THR A 395 -21.09 5.35 17.30
CA THR A 395 -21.13 6.51 18.23
C THR A 395 -22.52 6.82 18.77
N ASP A 396 -23.55 6.45 18.03
CA ASP A 396 -24.92 6.33 18.48
C ASP A 396 -24.99 4.92 19.09
N ASP A 397 -25.35 4.77 20.36
CA ASP A 397 -25.62 3.47 21.00
C ASP A 397 -26.85 2.74 20.38
N LEU A 398 -27.08 2.89 19.06
CA LEU A 398 -28.08 2.17 18.31
C LEU A 398 -27.65 0.71 18.27
N ALA A 399 -28.27 -0.09 19.14
CA ALA A 399 -28.14 -1.53 19.21
C ALA A 399 -28.69 -2.27 17.97
N GLU A 400 -28.87 -1.60 16.83
CA GLU A 400 -29.60 -2.12 15.68
C GLU A 400 -28.95 -1.73 14.32
N PRO A 401 -28.88 -2.66 13.36
CA PRO A 401 -28.44 -2.37 11.99
C PRO A 401 -29.22 -1.26 11.31
N VAL A 402 -28.57 -0.53 10.40
CA VAL A 402 -29.18 0.60 9.68
C VAL A 402 -29.53 0.20 8.25
N LEU A 403 -30.81 0.32 7.87
CA LEU A 403 -31.28 0.13 6.50
C LEU A 403 -31.45 1.49 5.81
N VAL A 404 -30.72 1.71 4.71
CA VAL A 404 -30.76 2.95 3.93
C VAL A 404 -31.33 2.68 2.55
N PHE A 405 -32.57 3.11 2.32
CA PHE A 405 -33.22 3.00 1.01
C PHE A 405 -32.80 4.20 0.14
N LEU A 406 -32.05 3.92 -0.91
CA LEU A 406 -31.69 4.89 -1.94
C LEU A 406 -32.91 5.15 -2.83
N GLY A 407 -33.04 6.37 -3.35
CA GLY A 407 -34.24 6.81 -4.06
C GLY A 407 -34.67 5.85 -5.19
N GLY A 408 -35.98 5.65 -5.35
CA GLY A 408 -36.54 4.78 -6.39
C GLY A 408 -37.01 3.40 -5.91
N VAL A 409 -36.74 3.02 -4.66
CA VAL A 409 -37.35 1.82 -4.05
C VAL A 409 -38.81 2.12 -3.66
N PRO A 410 -39.81 1.37 -4.15
CA PRO A 410 -41.22 1.56 -3.76
C PRO A 410 -41.44 1.33 -2.25
N ASP A 411 -42.34 2.10 -1.63
CA ASP A 411 -42.61 2.02 -0.18
C ASP A 411 -43.07 0.63 0.29
N GLU A 412 -43.85 -0.07 -0.54
CA GLU A 412 -44.29 -1.45 -0.29
C GLU A 412 -43.08 -2.39 -0.24
N THR A 413 -42.22 -2.34 -1.26
CA THR A 413 -40.97 -3.12 -1.30
C THR A 413 -40.04 -2.78 -0.14
N ALA A 414 -39.94 -1.50 0.24
CA ALA A 414 -39.15 -1.10 1.39
C ALA A 414 -39.69 -1.66 2.72
N THR A 415 -41.02 -1.75 2.84
CA THR A 415 -41.69 -2.34 4.01
C THR A 415 -41.47 -3.84 4.07
N ASP A 416 -41.56 -4.55 2.94
CA ASP A 416 -41.29 -5.98 2.84
C ASP A 416 -39.84 -6.29 3.22
N ILE A 417 -38.87 -5.52 2.71
CA ILE A 417 -37.44 -5.68 3.03
C ILE A 417 -37.19 -5.46 4.51
N ARG A 418 -37.77 -4.41 5.12
CA ARG A 418 -37.64 -4.18 6.58
C ARG A 418 -38.19 -5.35 7.38
N THR A 419 -39.36 -5.86 6.98
CA THR A 419 -40.02 -6.97 7.68
C THR A 419 -39.18 -8.24 7.59
N GLU A 420 -38.72 -8.60 6.39
CA GLU A 420 -37.87 -9.77 6.19
C GLU A 420 -36.51 -9.62 6.91
N PHE A 421 -35.92 -8.42 6.91
CA PHE A 421 -34.67 -8.16 7.64
C PHE A 421 -34.83 -8.41 9.15
N GLU A 422 -35.92 -7.94 9.74
CA GLU A 422 -36.25 -8.20 11.14
C GLU A 422 -36.49 -9.70 11.43
N GLU A 423 -37.13 -10.42 10.51
CA GLU A 423 -37.31 -11.87 10.60
C GLU A 423 -35.97 -12.61 10.58
N VAL A 424 -35.06 -12.22 9.68
CA VAL A 424 -33.69 -12.74 9.64
C VAL A 424 -32.96 -12.45 10.95
N ARG A 425 -32.99 -11.20 11.43
CA ARG A 425 -32.34 -10.79 12.68
C ARG A 425 -32.79 -11.65 13.86
N ARG A 426 -34.11 -11.76 14.07
CA ARG A 426 -34.68 -12.59 15.14
C ARG A 426 -34.33 -14.06 14.97
N PHE A 427 -34.37 -14.57 13.74
CA PHE A 427 -34.00 -15.95 13.48
C PHE A 427 -32.55 -16.25 13.91
N PHE A 428 -31.60 -15.37 13.61
CA PHE A 428 -30.21 -15.55 14.03
C PHE A 428 -30.05 -15.45 15.55
N ALA A 429 -30.72 -14.47 16.18
CA ALA A 429 -30.70 -14.31 17.63
C ALA A 429 -31.26 -15.55 18.34
N ASP A 430 -32.46 -16.00 17.95
CA ASP A 430 -33.18 -17.11 18.59
C ASP A 430 -32.50 -18.47 18.36
N ARG A 431 -32.01 -18.72 17.13
CA ARG A 431 -31.49 -20.03 16.74
C ARG A 431 -30.01 -20.21 17.04
N PHE A 432 -29.21 -19.18 16.82
CA PHE A 432 -27.76 -19.25 16.92
C PHE A 432 -27.18 -18.44 18.10
N GLY A 433 -27.98 -17.61 18.77
CA GLY A 433 -27.49 -16.76 19.87
C GLY A 433 -26.52 -15.69 19.40
N VAL A 434 -26.74 -15.14 18.20
CA VAL A 434 -25.88 -14.12 17.59
C VAL A 434 -26.72 -13.00 17.00
N GLU A 435 -26.21 -11.79 17.12
CA GLU A 435 -26.76 -10.59 16.50
C GLU A 435 -25.61 -9.84 15.82
N ALA A 436 -25.92 -9.23 14.68
CA ALA A 436 -25.04 -8.23 14.08
C ALA A 436 -25.67 -6.87 14.36
N THR A 437 -24.90 -6.00 14.98
CA THR A 437 -25.29 -4.65 15.33
C THR A 437 -24.55 -3.61 14.49
N GLU A 438 -23.35 -3.96 13.99
CA GLU A 438 -22.43 -2.99 13.39
C GLU A 438 -22.37 -3.03 11.85
N PHE A 439 -23.54 -2.92 11.18
CA PHE A 439 -23.54 -2.74 9.72
C PHE A 439 -24.68 -1.88 9.15
N THR A 440 -24.42 -1.30 7.98
CA THR A 440 -25.37 -0.56 7.17
C THR A 440 -25.70 -1.32 5.89
N LEU A 441 -27.00 -1.55 5.62
CA LEU A 441 -27.48 -2.13 4.37
C LEU A 441 -28.08 -1.03 3.50
N TYR A 442 -27.38 -0.68 2.42
CA TYR A 442 -27.89 0.23 1.39
C TYR A 442 -28.73 -0.56 0.38
N ILE A 443 -29.95 -0.11 0.11
CA ILE A 443 -30.88 -0.79 -0.79
C ILE A 443 -31.23 0.16 -1.93
N ALA A 444 -31.02 -0.27 -3.17
CA ALA A 444 -31.28 0.52 -4.36
C ALA A 444 -32.07 -0.29 -5.39
N LEU A 445 -32.88 0.39 -6.20
CA LEU A 445 -33.58 -0.27 -7.30
C LEU A 445 -32.58 -0.76 -8.36
N ASP A 446 -31.69 0.14 -8.80
CA ASP A 446 -30.77 -0.06 -9.90
C ASP A 446 -29.35 0.41 -9.56
N ASP A 447 -28.39 -0.04 -10.39
CA ASP A 447 -26.97 0.28 -10.23
C ASP A 447 -26.65 1.76 -10.46
N GLN A 448 -27.43 2.45 -11.31
CA GLN A 448 -27.23 3.87 -11.57
C GLN A 448 -27.52 4.73 -10.33
N THR A 449 -28.50 4.32 -9.53
CA THR A 449 -28.88 4.96 -8.28
C THR A 449 -27.79 4.79 -7.24
N VAL A 450 -27.18 3.59 -7.15
CA VAL A 450 -25.99 3.36 -6.33
C VAL A 450 -24.86 4.25 -6.79
N HIS A 451 -24.49 4.24 -8.06
CA HIS A 451 -23.40 5.06 -8.59
C HIS A 451 -23.65 6.57 -8.44
N ARG A 452 -24.90 7.03 -8.45
CA ARG A 452 -25.24 8.44 -8.26
C ARG A 452 -25.19 8.87 -6.81
N THR A 453 -25.70 8.03 -5.91
CA THR A 453 -25.90 8.37 -4.48
C THR A 453 -24.72 7.95 -3.63
N LEU A 454 -24.07 6.85 -4.03
CA LEU A 454 -22.89 6.24 -3.47
C LEU A 454 -21.87 6.01 -4.62
N PRO A 455 -21.39 7.08 -5.31
CA PRO A 455 -20.37 6.97 -6.39
C PRO A 455 -19.08 6.28 -5.94
N VAL A 456 -18.98 6.10 -4.63
CA VAL A 456 -17.88 5.59 -3.86
C VAL A 456 -17.97 4.09 -3.61
N LEU A 457 -18.94 3.39 -4.16
CA LEU A 457 -19.01 1.93 -4.15
C LEU A 457 -18.85 1.51 -5.61
N GLY A 458 -17.62 1.17 -6.03
CA GLY A 458 -17.35 0.72 -7.40
C GLY A 458 -18.19 -0.51 -7.77
N ASN A 459 -18.21 -0.92 -9.06
CA ASN A 459 -19.05 -2.00 -9.62
C ASN A 459 -19.63 -2.97 -8.59
N VAL A 460 -20.82 -2.64 -8.10
CA VAL A 460 -21.51 -3.46 -7.12
C VAL A 460 -22.30 -4.48 -7.92
N SER A 461 -21.79 -5.70 -8.01
CA SER A 461 -22.69 -6.83 -8.32
C SER A 461 -23.58 -7.07 -7.09
N CYS A 462 -24.63 -7.88 -7.18
CA CYS A 462 -25.43 -8.30 -6.01
C CYS A 462 -24.50 -8.89 -4.92
N SER A 463 -23.94 -8.03 -4.09
CA SER A 463 -22.89 -8.34 -3.13
C SER A 463 -23.58 -8.75 -1.87
N VAL A 464 -23.80 -10.05 -1.79
CA VAL A 464 -24.44 -10.74 -0.66
C VAL A 464 -23.60 -10.72 0.62
N GLU A 465 -22.42 -10.11 0.62
CA GLU A 465 -21.56 -10.04 1.79
C GLU A 465 -21.27 -8.58 2.14
N PRO A 466 -21.45 -8.17 3.41
CA PRO A 466 -21.05 -6.85 3.84
C PRO A 466 -19.54 -6.72 3.68
N PHE A 467 -19.10 -5.62 3.13
CA PHE A 467 -17.71 -5.23 3.09
C PHE A 467 -17.51 -4.06 4.04
N GLN A 468 -16.67 -4.23 5.06
CA GLN A 468 -16.42 -3.20 6.07
C GLN A 468 -17.72 -2.67 6.71
N GLY A 469 -18.62 -3.60 7.08
CA GLY A 469 -19.96 -3.36 7.65
C GLY A 469 -20.83 -2.43 6.81
N ARG A 470 -20.67 -2.50 5.50
CA ARG A 470 -21.62 -1.97 4.52
C ARG A 470 -21.98 -3.09 3.56
N ALA A 471 -23.27 -3.26 3.30
CA ALA A 471 -23.74 -4.12 2.22
C ALA A 471 -24.57 -3.27 1.25
N VAL A 472 -24.59 -3.65 -0.02
CA VAL A 472 -25.43 -3.00 -1.04
C VAL A 472 -26.29 -4.06 -1.70
N LEU A 473 -27.60 -3.83 -1.66
CA LEU A 473 -28.60 -4.66 -2.32
C LEU A 473 -29.18 -3.90 -3.51
N ILE A 474 -28.92 -4.39 -4.72
CA ILE A 474 -29.47 -3.84 -5.97
C ILE A 474 -30.61 -4.75 -6.44
N LEU A 475 -31.85 -4.28 -6.31
CA LEU A 475 -33.04 -5.10 -6.53
C LEU A 475 -33.14 -5.65 -7.96
N GLU A 476 -32.81 -4.85 -8.98
CA GLU A 476 -32.80 -5.29 -10.37
C GLU A 476 -31.80 -6.41 -10.66
N GLN A 477 -30.69 -6.46 -9.93
CA GLN A 477 -29.65 -7.48 -10.12
C GLN A 477 -29.89 -8.74 -9.28
N CYS A 478 -30.45 -8.58 -8.08
CA CYS A 478 -30.65 -9.69 -7.14
C CYS A 478 -31.91 -10.52 -7.45
N GLY A 479 -32.82 -10.01 -8.30
CA GLY A 479 -34.04 -10.71 -8.69
C GLY A 479 -34.98 -10.97 -7.50
N SER A 480 -35.72 -12.07 -7.52
CA SER A 480 -36.71 -12.41 -6.47
C SER A 480 -36.10 -12.97 -5.17
N SER A 481 -34.77 -13.10 -5.09
CA SER A 481 -34.09 -13.64 -3.91
C SER A 481 -33.21 -12.54 -3.32
N LEU A 482 -33.77 -11.78 -2.37
CA LEU A 482 -33.10 -10.67 -1.70
C LEU A 482 -31.91 -11.13 -0.83
N ARG A 483 -31.84 -12.44 -0.51
CA ARG A 483 -30.74 -13.10 0.21
C ARG A 483 -30.28 -12.33 1.47
N LEU A 484 -31.24 -11.75 2.18
CA LEU A 484 -30.98 -10.97 3.40
C LEU A 484 -30.34 -11.83 4.49
N ASP A 485 -30.62 -13.13 4.51
CA ASP A 485 -29.98 -14.13 5.36
C ASP A 485 -28.47 -14.25 5.10
N GLU A 486 -28.05 -14.25 3.83
CA GLU A 486 -26.65 -14.36 3.43
C GLU A 486 -25.85 -13.09 3.83
N ILE A 487 -26.48 -11.92 3.63
CA ILE A 487 -25.95 -10.60 4.03
C ILE A 487 -25.82 -10.51 5.54
N TYR A 488 -26.89 -10.84 6.27
CA TYR A 488 -26.90 -10.75 7.73
C TYR A 488 -25.89 -11.72 8.36
N ARG A 489 -25.79 -12.97 7.87
CA ARG A 489 -24.72 -13.90 8.27
C ARG A 489 -23.33 -13.29 8.05
N GLY A 490 -23.10 -12.67 6.89
CA GLY A 490 -21.82 -12.03 6.60
C GLY A 490 -21.50 -10.90 7.59
N ALA A 491 -22.52 -10.18 8.07
CA ALA A 491 -22.36 -9.13 9.08
C ALA A 491 -22.04 -9.72 10.46
N VAL A 492 -22.74 -10.79 10.87
CA VAL A 492 -22.46 -11.51 12.12
C VAL A 492 -21.01 -12.01 12.14
N VAL A 493 -20.55 -12.64 11.05
CA VAL A 493 -19.17 -13.16 10.98
C VAL A 493 -18.15 -12.02 11.09
N GLN A 494 -18.39 -10.87 10.46
CA GLN A 494 -17.52 -9.70 10.57
C GLN A 494 -17.41 -9.15 11.98
N GLU A 495 -18.53 -9.13 12.71
CA GLU A 495 -18.58 -8.60 14.07
C GLU A 495 -17.90 -9.55 15.06
N LEU A 496 -18.08 -10.87 14.87
CA LEU A 496 -17.46 -11.89 15.72
C LEU A 496 -15.97 -12.09 15.43
N ALA A 497 -15.56 -12.02 14.16
CA ALA A 497 -14.18 -12.18 13.72
C ALA A 497 -13.73 -10.91 12.97
N PRO A 498 -13.34 -9.85 13.71
CA PRO A 498 -13.05 -8.53 13.13
C PRO A 498 -11.96 -8.58 12.05
N LEU A 499 -12.04 -7.58 11.15
CA LEU A 499 -11.22 -7.44 9.94
C LEU A 499 -9.70 -7.55 10.15
N GLU A 500 -9.23 -7.35 11.38
CA GLU A 500 -7.83 -7.55 11.78
C GLU A 500 -7.32 -8.96 11.44
N MET A 501 -8.21 -9.96 11.35
CA MET A 501 -7.88 -11.33 10.89
C MET A 501 -8.16 -11.59 9.40
N LEU A 502 -8.91 -10.71 8.73
CA LEU A 502 -9.35 -10.86 7.34
C LEU A 502 -8.40 -10.07 6.42
N ASP A 503 -7.20 -10.62 6.21
CA ASP A 503 -6.03 -9.98 5.59
C ASP A 503 -6.22 -9.51 4.12
N ARG A 504 -7.42 -9.61 3.51
CA ARG A 504 -7.68 -9.17 2.12
C ARG A 504 -9.10 -8.62 1.87
N PRO A 505 -9.24 -7.50 1.14
CA PRO A 505 -10.53 -7.01 0.66
C PRO A 505 -11.25 -8.05 -0.20
N GLY A 506 -12.48 -8.41 0.16
CA GLY A 506 -13.37 -9.24 -0.67
C GLY A 506 -13.22 -10.76 -0.52
N ILE A 507 -12.64 -11.27 0.57
CA ILE A 507 -12.33 -12.69 0.71
C ILE A 507 -12.75 -13.25 2.09
N TYR A 508 -14.06 -13.39 2.36
CA TYR A 508 -14.57 -14.31 3.41
C TYR A 508 -14.38 -15.79 3.06
N ASN A 509 -13.90 -16.04 1.84
CA ASN A 509 -13.42 -17.32 1.33
C ASN A 509 -11.89 -17.32 1.34
N SER A 510 -11.23 -16.86 2.41
CA SER A 510 -9.79 -17.04 2.54
C SER A 510 -9.60 -18.25 3.46
N SER A 511 -8.72 -19.16 3.07
CA SER A 511 -8.38 -20.33 3.88
C SER A 511 -7.71 -19.97 5.22
N ASP A 512 -7.50 -18.67 5.44
CA ASP A 512 -6.69 -18.11 6.50
C ASP A 512 -7.53 -17.84 7.76
N VAL A 513 -8.82 -17.48 7.60
CA VAL A 513 -9.76 -17.27 8.74
C VAL A 513 -10.48 -18.56 9.11
N ALA A 514 -10.94 -19.31 8.12
CA ALA A 514 -11.59 -20.59 8.31
C ALA A 514 -11.22 -21.52 7.15
N PRO A 515 -11.22 -22.86 7.34
CA PRO A 515 -11.22 -23.76 6.20
C PRO A 515 -12.35 -23.41 5.23
N GLN A 516 -12.09 -23.40 3.91
CA GLN A 516 -13.08 -22.97 2.91
C GLN A 516 -14.41 -23.72 3.02
N TRP A 517 -14.35 -25.02 3.31
CA TRP A 517 -15.52 -25.85 3.51
C TRP A 517 -16.40 -25.37 4.69
N LEU A 518 -15.80 -24.76 5.73
CA LEU A 518 -16.53 -24.25 6.90
C LEU A 518 -17.25 -22.95 6.52
N SER A 519 -16.55 -22.00 5.88
CA SER A 519 -17.14 -20.73 5.43
C SER A 519 -18.28 -20.96 4.44
N HIS A 520 -18.02 -21.72 3.37
CA HIS A 520 -19.03 -22.08 2.37
C HIS A 520 -20.15 -22.95 2.94
N GLY A 521 -19.81 -23.88 3.83
CA GLY A 521 -20.79 -24.74 4.50
C GLY A 521 -21.73 -23.96 5.39
N LEU A 522 -21.22 -22.97 6.12
CA LEU A 522 -22.00 -22.08 6.97
C LEU A 522 -22.98 -21.23 6.15
N THR A 523 -22.54 -20.69 5.01
CA THR A 523 -23.43 -19.98 4.07
C THR A 523 -24.61 -20.83 3.66
N GLU A 524 -24.34 -22.06 3.21
CA GLU A 524 -25.39 -22.97 2.77
C GLU A 524 -26.28 -23.43 3.94
N PHE A 525 -25.69 -23.72 5.10
CA PHE A 525 -26.39 -24.19 6.28
C PHE A 525 -27.38 -23.14 6.81
N THR A 526 -26.94 -21.91 7.02
CA THR A 526 -27.78 -20.80 7.51
C THR A 526 -28.92 -20.49 6.55
N ARG A 527 -28.64 -20.46 5.24
CA ARG A 527 -29.65 -20.27 4.20
C ARG A 527 -30.74 -21.34 4.22
N VAL A 528 -30.34 -22.61 4.32
CA VAL A 528 -31.28 -23.73 4.36
C VAL A 528 -32.08 -23.72 5.67
N ALA A 529 -31.43 -23.44 6.79
CA ALA A 529 -32.08 -23.35 8.10
C ALA A 529 -33.13 -22.22 8.12
N TYR A 530 -32.78 -21.03 7.64
CA TYR A 530 -33.71 -19.89 7.54
C TYR A 530 -34.86 -20.19 6.57
N GLY A 531 -34.54 -20.64 5.35
CA GLY A 531 -35.57 -20.96 4.36
C GLY A 531 -36.51 -22.09 4.81
N SER A 532 -36.02 -23.07 5.56
CA SER A 532 -36.86 -24.12 6.15
C SER A 532 -37.74 -23.58 7.28
N ALA A 533 -37.22 -22.70 8.14
CA ALA A 533 -38.00 -22.08 9.23
C ALA A 533 -39.14 -21.21 8.69
N MET A 534 -38.91 -20.55 7.55
CA MET A 534 -39.92 -19.73 6.86
C MET A 534 -40.84 -20.54 5.93
N GLY A 535 -40.71 -21.87 5.87
CA GLY A 535 -41.53 -22.73 5.00
C GLY A 535 -41.26 -22.56 3.49
N ARG A 536 -40.16 -21.90 3.12
CA ARG A 536 -39.76 -21.61 1.73
C ARG A 536 -38.90 -22.73 1.12
N LEU A 537 -38.26 -23.53 1.97
CA LEU A 537 -37.43 -24.66 1.57
C LEU A 537 -37.88 -25.94 2.30
N ASN A 538 -37.91 -27.05 1.57
CA ASN A 538 -38.05 -28.38 2.17
C ASN A 538 -36.64 -28.94 2.44
N LEU A 539 -36.30 -29.12 3.72
CA LEU A 539 -35.00 -29.61 4.16
C LEU A 539 -34.67 -31.00 3.60
N GLU A 540 -35.64 -31.92 3.57
CA GLU A 540 -35.46 -33.29 3.07
C GLU A 540 -35.14 -33.29 1.57
N ALA A 541 -35.86 -32.45 0.81
CA ALA A 541 -35.60 -32.26 -0.62
C ALA A 541 -34.24 -31.61 -0.90
N TYR A 542 -33.73 -30.80 0.03
CA TYR A 542 -32.41 -30.19 -0.08
C TYR A 542 -31.27 -31.17 0.28
N TRP A 543 -31.51 -32.03 1.26
CA TRP A 543 -30.52 -32.95 1.82
C TRP A 543 -30.09 -34.03 0.82
N GLY A 544 -31.04 -34.67 0.13
CA GLY A 544 -30.79 -35.78 -0.80
C GLY A 544 -29.74 -35.46 -1.89
N PRO A 545 -29.87 -34.34 -2.63
CA PRO A 545 -28.85 -33.92 -3.60
C PRO A 545 -27.47 -33.69 -3.01
N ARG A 546 -27.36 -33.17 -1.77
CA ARG A 546 -26.07 -32.95 -1.10
C ARG A 546 -25.41 -34.26 -0.68
N VAL A 547 -26.19 -35.22 -0.18
CA VAL A 547 -25.71 -36.60 0.06
C VAL A 547 -25.27 -37.28 -1.23
N ASN A 548 -26.03 -37.14 -2.32
CA ASN A 548 -25.62 -37.71 -3.60
C ASN A 548 -24.31 -37.10 -4.12
N MET A 549 -24.13 -35.78 -3.95
CA MET A 549 -22.90 -35.09 -4.36
C MET A 549 -21.71 -35.46 -3.47
N SER A 550 -21.92 -35.71 -2.18
CA SER A 550 -20.85 -36.16 -1.28
C SER A 550 -20.37 -37.57 -1.61
N ARG A 551 -21.27 -38.45 -2.10
CA ARG A 551 -20.93 -39.79 -2.60
C ARG A 551 -20.06 -39.76 -3.84
N THR A 552 -20.27 -38.79 -4.74
CA THR A 552 -19.52 -38.69 -6.01
C THR A 552 -18.28 -37.83 -5.93
N THR A 553 -18.04 -37.15 -4.81
CA THR A 553 -16.85 -36.32 -4.65
C THR A 553 -15.68 -37.19 -4.20
N GLU A 554 -14.55 -37.17 -4.89
CA GLU A 554 -13.37 -37.98 -4.50
C GLU A 554 -12.51 -37.27 -3.44
N ALA A 555 -12.50 -35.93 -3.45
CA ALA A 555 -11.78 -35.12 -2.47
C ALA A 555 -12.31 -35.33 -1.05
N SER A 556 -11.40 -35.39 -0.09
CA SER A 556 -11.74 -35.33 1.34
C SER A 556 -12.09 -33.92 1.75
N LEU A 557 -12.75 -33.76 2.90
CA LEU A 557 -13.00 -32.42 3.46
C LEU A 557 -11.69 -31.66 3.75
N ARG A 558 -10.61 -32.40 4.09
CA ARG A 558 -9.26 -31.87 4.31
C ARG A 558 -8.67 -31.28 3.03
N ASP A 559 -8.84 -31.94 1.89
CA ASP A 559 -8.37 -31.44 0.59
C ASP A 559 -9.09 -30.14 0.18
N LEU A 560 -10.32 -29.96 0.66
CA LEU A 560 -11.15 -28.80 0.40
C LEU A 560 -10.95 -27.66 1.41
N ALA A 561 -9.98 -27.75 2.32
CA ALA A 561 -9.68 -26.67 3.26
C ALA A 561 -9.23 -25.37 2.56
N THR A 562 -8.72 -25.46 1.32
CA THR A 562 -8.22 -24.32 0.53
C THR A 562 -8.91 -24.17 -0.84
N ASP A 563 -9.86 -25.03 -1.19
CA ASP A 563 -10.60 -24.99 -2.46
C ASP A 563 -11.98 -24.32 -2.29
N SER A 564 -12.31 -23.35 -3.15
CA SER A 564 -13.57 -22.58 -3.14
C SER A 564 -14.62 -23.07 -4.16
N GLY A 565 -14.39 -24.24 -4.78
CA GLY A 565 -15.30 -24.81 -5.78
C GLY A 565 -16.67 -25.26 -5.24
N GLY A 566 -17.63 -25.51 -6.15
CA GLY A 566 -18.98 -25.96 -5.77
C GLY A 566 -19.04 -27.27 -4.98
N ARG A 567 -17.99 -28.09 -5.03
CA ARG A 567 -17.81 -29.30 -4.20
C ARG A 567 -17.59 -28.95 -2.72
N ALA A 568 -16.84 -27.89 -2.43
CA ALA A 568 -16.62 -27.39 -1.08
C ALA A 568 -17.93 -26.92 -0.44
N ARG A 569 -18.85 -26.33 -1.21
CA ARG A 569 -20.19 -25.95 -0.71
C ARG A 569 -21.04 -27.14 -0.30
N ALA A 570 -21.07 -28.20 -1.11
CA ALA A 570 -21.93 -29.36 -0.83
C ALA A 570 -21.42 -30.22 0.33
N LEU A 571 -20.11 -30.49 0.37
CA LEU A 571 -19.49 -31.20 1.49
C LEU A 571 -19.44 -30.32 2.73
N GLY A 572 -19.16 -29.02 2.57
CA GLY A 572 -19.20 -28.03 3.64
C GLY A 572 -20.57 -27.97 4.31
N PHE A 573 -21.67 -27.96 3.55
CA PHE A 573 -23.02 -28.00 4.13
C PHE A 573 -23.23 -29.21 5.04
N LEU A 574 -22.84 -30.42 4.59
CA LEU A 574 -22.96 -31.64 5.40
C LEU A 574 -22.04 -31.62 6.62
N ALA A 575 -20.82 -31.08 6.46
CA ALA A 575 -19.85 -30.91 7.53
C ALA A 575 -20.35 -29.97 8.62
N VAL A 576 -20.86 -28.80 8.24
CA VAL A 576 -21.43 -27.83 9.16
C VAL A 576 -22.72 -28.35 9.80
N SER A 577 -23.57 -29.06 9.05
CA SER A 577 -24.75 -29.72 9.62
C SER A 577 -24.37 -30.76 10.68
N TRP A 578 -23.32 -31.55 10.42
CA TRP A 578 -22.80 -32.51 11.39
C TRP A 578 -22.24 -31.82 12.64
N LEU A 579 -21.51 -30.71 12.48
CA LEU A 579 -21.01 -29.92 13.61
C LEU A 579 -22.14 -29.31 14.43
N ALA A 580 -23.18 -28.79 13.76
CA ALA A 580 -24.40 -28.31 14.41
C ALA A 580 -25.09 -29.41 15.23
N GLU A 581 -25.17 -30.64 14.71
CA GLU A 581 -25.74 -31.77 15.43
C GLU A 581 -24.84 -32.20 16.61
N TYR A 582 -23.52 -32.16 16.42
CA TYR A 582 -22.54 -32.61 17.40
C TYR A 582 -22.37 -31.65 18.59
N ALA A 583 -22.16 -30.36 18.31
CA ALA A 583 -21.82 -29.33 19.29
C ALA A 583 -22.96 -28.34 19.55
N GLY A 584 -24.06 -28.43 18.81
CA GLY A 584 -25.15 -27.47 18.81
C GLY A 584 -24.96 -26.39 17.73
N GLU A 585 -26.07 -25.88 17.20
CA GLU A 585 -26.05 -24.87 16.13
C GLU A 585 -25.34 -23.56 16.52
N PRO A 586 -25.44 -23.03 17.76
CA PRO A 586 -24.68 -21.85 18.19
C PRO A 586 -23.16 -22.03 18.10
N ALA A 587 -22.65 -23.26 18.23
CA ALA A 587 -21.21 -23.54 18.21
C ALA A 587 -20.55 -23.16 16.89
N ILE A 588 -21.31 -23.12 15.78
CA ILE A 588 -20.77 -22.73 14.47
C ILE A 588 -20.34 -21.26 14.47
N PHE A 589 -21.06 -20.39 15.19
CA PHE A 589 -20.66 -18.99 15.35
C PHE A 589 -19.72 -18.79 16.54
N GLU A 590 -19.74 -19.67 17.55
CA GLU A 590 -18.75 -19.67 18.62
C GLU A 590 -17.33 -19.77 18.08
N TYR A 591 -17.11 -20.55 17.01
CA TYR A 591 -15.83 -20.59 16.30
C TYR A 591 -15.30 -19.20 15.96
N TYR A 592 -16.13 -18.37 15.32
CA TYR A 592 -15.76 -17.01 14.94
C TYR A 592 -15.59 -16.10 16.17
N ARG A 593 -16.39 -16.30 17.22
CA ARG A 593 -16.31 -15.53 18.47
C ARG A 593 -14.99 -15.75 19.22
N VAL A 594 -14.50 -16.99 19.28
CA VAL A 594 -13.28 -17.33 20.03
C VAL A 594 -12.01 -17.19 19.20
N LEU A 595 -12.14 -17.18 17.86
CA LEU A 595 -11.02 -17.08 16.92
C LEU A 595 -10.06 -15.91 17.21
N PRO A 596 -10.50 -14.67 17.50
CA PRO A 596 -9.60 -13.55 17.80
C PRO A 596 -8.76 -13.74 19.06
N SER A 597 -9.26 -14.51 20.02
CA SER A 597 -8.57 -14.81 21.28
C SER A 597 -7.75 -16.10 21.26
N SER A 598 -7.82 -16.85 20.15
CA SER A 598 -7.20 -18.17 20.02
C SER A 598 -5.78 -18.09 19.46
N LEU A 599 -4.90 -18.99 19.91
CA LEU A 599 -3.51 -19.06 19.42
C LEU A 599 -3.39 -19.54 17.96
N SER A 600 -4.40 -20.27 17.47
CA SER A 600 -4.50 -20.71 16.09
C SER A 600 -5.95 -21.02 15.73
N ARG A 601 -6.24 -21.19 14.44
CA ARG A 601 -7.55 -21.64 13.96
C ARG A 601 -7.92 -23.03 14.47
N GLU A 602 -6.94 -23.93 14.65
CA GLU A 602 -7.16 -25.26 15.21
C GLU A 602 -7.56 -25.18 16.68
N ALA A 603 -6.93 -24.28 17.44
CA ALA A 603 -7.31 -24.01 18.83
C ALA A 603 -8.72 -23.40 18.92
N ALA A 604 -9.05 -22.45 18.04
CA ALA A 604 -10.40 -21.88 17.97
C ALA A 604 -11.46 -22.94 17.63
N PHE A 605 -11.13 -23.84 16.70
CA PHE A 605 -11.99 -24.96 16.31
C PHE A 605 -12.22 -25.91 17.50
N GLU A 606 -11.16 -26.28 18.21
CA GLU A 606 -11.26 -27.12 19.39
C GLU A 606 -12.06 -26.46 20.52
N GLN A 607 -11.86 -25.16 20.75
CA GLN A 607 -12.60 -24.41 21.75
C GLN A 607 -14.10 -24.34 21.43
N ALA A 608 -14.47 -24.12 20.16
CA ALA A 608 -15.86 -23.99 19.74
C ALA A 608 -16.61 -25.33 19.68
N PHE A 609 -15.96 -26.37 19.17
CA PHE A 609 -16.62 -27.66 18.90
C PHE A 609 -16.27 -28.77 19.89
N GLY A 610 -15.30 -28.57 20.80
CA GLY A 610 -14.84 -29.60 21.73
C GLY A 610 -14.13 -30.78 21.04
N LEU A 611 -13.63 -30.57 19.81
CA LEU A 611 -12.92 -31.57 19.00
C LEU A 611 -11.76 -30.91 18.29
N THR A 612 -10.62 -31.60 18.21
CA THR A 612 -9.54 -31.16 17.34
C THR A 612 -9.99 -31.19 15.88
N LEU A 613 -9.44 -30.31 15.04
CA LEU A 613 -9.77 -30.26 13.61
C LEU A 613 -9.44 -31.59 12.90
N ASP A 614 -8.37 -32.28 13.31
CA ASP A 614 -7.99 -33.58 12.77
C ASP A 614 -8.98 -34.68 13.18
N ASP A 615 -9.39 -34.73 14.46
CA ASP A 615 -10.42 -35.67 14.91
C ASP A 615 -11.75 -35.45 14.20
N PHE A 616 -12.11 -34.18 13.95
CA PHE A 616 -13.28 -33.85 13.18
C PHE A 616 -13.21 -34.40 11.75
N TYR A 617 -12.08 -34.21 11.05
CA TYR A 617 -11.92 -34.75 9.70
C TYR A 617 -12.11 -36.27 9.67
N ASP A 618 -11.48 -37.00 10.59
CA ASP A 618 -11.58 -38.45 10.63
C ASP A 618 -13.02 -38.93 10.92
N ARG A 619 -13.70 -38.27 11.86
CA ARG A 619 -15.10 -38.59 12.20
C ARG A 619 -16.06 -38.24 11.08
N PHE A 620 -15.85 -37.11 10.41
CA PHE A 620 -16.67 -36.69 9.29
C PHE A 620 -16.53 -37.63 8.09
N GLU A 621 -15.32 -38.08 7.76
CA GLU A 621 -15.13 -39.06 6.68
C GLU A 621 -15.77 -40.42 7.04
N ALA A 622 -15.72 -40.85 8.30
CA ALA A 622 -16.46 -42.03 8.75
C ALA A 622 -17.98 -41.85 8.66
N TYR A 623 -18.50 -40.67 8.98
CA TYR A 623 -19.91 -40.31 8.79
C TYR A 623 -20.30 -40.33 7.30
N ARG A 624 -19.48 -39.72 6.45
CA ARG A 624 -19.66 -39.70 5.00
C ARG A 624 -19.66 -41.11 4.40
N ALA A 625 -18.81 -42.02 4.87
CA ALA A 625 -18.80 -43.41 4.44
C ALA A 625 -20.13 -44.14 4.77
N LYS A 626 -20.74 -43.82 5.92
CA LYS A 626 -22.07 -44.34 6.28
C LYS A 626 -23.16 -43.80 5.35
N LEU A 627 -23.11 -42.51 5.01
CA LEU A 627 -24.02 -41.91 4.03
C LEU A 627 -23.87 -42.52 2.63
N ALA A 628 -22.71 -43.09 2.30
CA ALA A 628 -22.45 -43.76 1.03
C ALA A 628 -23.00 -45.19 0.95
N THR A 629 -23.44 -45.76 2.07
CA THR A 629 -24.09 -47.08 2.09
C THR A 629 -25.57 -46.91 1.70
N PRO A 630 -26.08 -47.64 0.69
CA PRO A 630 -27.45 -47.50 0.18
C PRO A 630 -28.56 -47.67 1.21
#